data_AF-A0A538PI55-F1
#
_entry.id   AF-A0A538PI55-F1
#
_cell.length_a   1.000
_cell.length_b   1.000
_cell.length_c   1.000
_cell.angle_alpha   90.00
_cell.angle_beta   90.00
_cell.angle_gamma   90.00
#
_symmetry.space_group_name_H-M   'P 1'
#
loop_
_entity.id
_entity.type
_entity.pdbx_description
1 polymer ?
#
loop_
_entity_poly.entity_id
_entity_poly.type
_entity_poly.pdbx_seq_one_letter_code
_entity_poly.pdbx_strand_id
1 'polypeptide(L)'
;MKLDSPFFDRLRVKPNEARRAKGDCPRCEWPGCDQAGAHRAPKGRGNEGKYWHYCLAHVREYNHTYNYFAGMGDDAVSAYQKDALTGHRPTWRMGMRTAPSAEERNTREAGLGLDGTRWHDPFRFFEELGGAARSTPPVPEGRTIRNAERKAFGVLALEFSASAIEIK
;
A
#
# COMPACT_ATOMS: atom_id res chain seq x y z
N MET A 1 24.34 26.29 -37.75
CA MET A 1 24.28 25.01 -37.02
C MET A 1 24.57 23.90 -38.02
N LYS A 2 25.53 23.01 -37.75
CA LYS A 2 25.83 21.87 -38.63
C LYS A 2 24.85 20.75 -38.28
N LEU A 3 23.99 20.38 -39.22
CA LEU A 3 22.98 19.31 -39.03
C LEU A 3 23.57 17.92 -39.29
N ASP A 4 24.75 17.85 -39.90
CA ASP A 4 25.40 16.61 -40.31
C ASP A 4 26.34 16.15 -39.19
N SER A 5 25.78 15.49 -38.17
CA SER A 5 26.57 14.84 -37.13
C SER A 5 26.48 13.31 -37.27
N PRO A 6 27.60 12.56 -37.14
CA PRO A 6 27.61 11.10 -37.23
C PRO A 6 26.69 10.41 -36.21
N PHE A 7 26.29 11.15 -35.17
CA PHE A 7 25.41 10.68 -34.11
C PHE A 7 23.93 10.68 -34.51
N PHE A 8 23.49 11.58 -35.39
CA PHE A 8 22.09 11.66 -35.82
C PHE A 8 21.78 10.76 -37.02
N ASP A 9 22.77 10.49 -37.90
CA ASP A 9 22.59 9.62 -39.08
C ASP A 9 22.38 8.13 -38.74
N ARG A 10 22.88 7.69 -37.56
CA ARG A 10 22.69 6.31 -37.08
C ARG A 10 21.36 6.11 -36.34
N LEU A 11 20.62 7.18 -36.09
CA LEU A 11 19.33 7.09 -35.42
C LEU A 11 18.28 6.61 -36.44
N ARG A 12 17.99 5.31 -36.46
CA ARG A 12 16.95 4.73 -37.32
C ARG A 12 15.55 5.07 -36.81
N VAL A 13 15.14 6.32 -36.98
CA VAL A 13 13.78 6.77 -36.71
C VAL A 13 12.91 6.35 -37.88
N LYS A 14 11.85 5.56 -37.61
CA LYS A 14 10.86 5.24 -38.64
C LYS A 14 10.24 6.55 -39.17
N PRO A 15 10.09 6.72 -40.50
CA PRO A 15 9.45 7.89 -41.09
C PRO A 15 8.09 8.15 -40.44
N ASN A 16 7.74 9.43 -40.27
CA ASN A 16 6.48 9.82 -39.61
C ASN A 16 5.24 9.20 -40.28
N GLU A 17 5.28 8.92 -41.57
CA GLU A 17 4.21 8.26 -42.31
C GLU A 17 3.94 6.83 -41.82
N ALA A 18 4.99 6.06 -41.49
CA ALA A 18 4.85 4.73 -40.91
C ALA A 18 4.28 4.76 -39.49
N ARG A 19 4.39 5.88 -38.76
CA ARG A 19 3.66 6.11 -37.49
C ARG A 19 2.20 6.54 -37.71
N ARG A 20 1.87 7.09 -38.87
CA ARG A 20 0.53 7.62 -39.23
C ARG A 20 -0.38 6.60 -39.90
N ALA A 21 0.11 5.41 -40.23
CA ALA A 21 -0.72 4.25 -40.57
C ALA A 21 -1.54 3.82 -39.34
N LYS A 22 -2.52 4.66 -38.99
CA LYS A 22 -3.53 4.41 -37.98
C LYS A 22 -4.43 3.36 -38.59
N GLY A 23 -4.47 2.18 -37.98
CA GLY A 23 -5.26 1.04 -38.45
C GLY A 23 -6.72 1.41 -38.70
N ASP A 24 -7.38 0.58 -39.52
CA ASP A 24 -8.79 0.68 -39.89
C ASP A 24 -9.63 1.29 -38.76
N CYS A 25 -9.97 2.56 -38.92
CA CYS A 25 -10.85 3.24 -37.99
C CYS A 25 -12.28 2.87 -38.38
N PRO A 26 -13.12 2.44 -37.42
CA PRO A 26 -14.53 2.21 -37.70
C PRO A 26 -15.19 3.49 -38.24
N ARG A 27 -16.27 3.35 -38.99
CA ARG A 27 -17.03 4.52 -39.47
C ARG A 27 -17.65 5.27 -38.29
N CYS A 28 -17.87 6.57 -38.47
CA CYS A 28 -18.55 7.40 -37.49
C CYS A 28 -19.97 6.87 -37.24
N GLU A 29 -20.33 6.65 -35.97
CA GLU A 29 -21.67 6.17 -35.56
C GLU A 29 -22.72 7.30 -35.51
N TRP A 30 -22.41 8.47 -36.08
CA TRP A 30 -23.33 9.61 -36.14
C TRP A 30 -24.26 9.49 -37.35
N PRO A 31 -25.57 9.79 -37.22
CA PRO A 31 -26.52 9.64 -38.31
C PRO A 31 -26.09 10.49 -39.53
N GLY A 32 -25.88 9.84 -40.67
CA GLY A 32 -25.51 10.50 -41.92
C GLY A 32 -24.03 10.88 -42.05
N CYS A 33 -23.13 10.37 -41.20
CA CYS A 33 -21.70 10.63 -41.30
C CYS A 33 -20.90 9.43 -41.79
N ASP A 34 -20.19 9.58 -42.92
CA ASP A 34 -19.30 8.55 -43.47
C ASP A 34 -17.81 8.75 -43.14
N GLN A 35 -17.48 9.67 -42.21
CA GLN A 35 -16.10 9.96 -41.82
C GLN A 35 -15.51 8.87 -40.91
N ALA A 36 -14.18 8.84 -40.79
CA ALA A 36 -13.48 7.90 -39.90
C ALA A 36 -13.72 8.23 -38.42
N GLY A 37 -14.23 7.23 -37.67
CA GLY A 37 -14.55 7.25 -36.25
C GLY A 37 -13.33 6.97 -35.35
N ALA A 38 -12.28 7.78 -35.45
CA ALA A 38 -11.03 7.57 -34.72
C ALA A 38 -11.13 7.83 -33.20
N HIS A 39 -12.19 8.48 -32.75
CA HIS A 39 -12.34 8.96 -31.36
C HIS A 39 -13.47 8.23 -30.64
N ARG A 40 -13.26 7.92 -29.36
CA ARG A 40 -14.22 7.20 -28.52
C ARG A 40 -14.97 8.18 -27.61
N ALA A 41 -16.29 8.05 -27.54
CA ALA A 41 -17.15 8.82 -26.65
C ALA A 41 -17.97 7.88 -25.74
N PRO A 42 -18.11 8.16 -24.43
CA PRO A 42 -18.81 7.27 -23.50
C PRO A 42 -20.31 7.21 -23.79
N LYS A 43 -20.98 6.05 -23.72
CA LYS A 43 -22.43 5.94 -23.99
C LYS A 43 -23.35 6.47 -22.87
N GLY A 44 -22.79 7.06 -21.82
CA GLY A 44 -23.54 7.60 -20.68
C GLY A 44 -23.52 6.72 -19.43
N ARG A 45 -24.21 7.20 -18.39
CA ARG A 45 -24.26 6.57 -17.07
C ARG A 45 -24.98 5.21 -17.16
N GLY A 46 -24.43 4.18 -16.52
CA GLY A 46 -24.95 2.80 -16.57
C GLY A 46 -24.50 1.97 -17.78
N ASN A 47 -23.80 2.58 -18.75
CA ASN A 47 -23.15 1.88 -19.86
C ASN A 47 -21.63 2.02 -19.77
N GLU A 48 -21.08 1.79 -18.58
CA GLU A 48 -19.64 1.82 -18.32
C GLU A 48 -18.91 0.82 -19.23
N GLY A 49 -17.79 1.25 -19.80
CA GLY A 49 -17.01 0.43 -20.73
C GLY A 49 -17.55 0.33 -22.16
N LYS A 50 -18.75 0.88 -22.45
CA LYS A 50 -19.26 1.00 -23.83
C LYS A 50 -18.96 2.38 -24.38
N TYR A 51 -18.49 2.42 -25.63
CA TYR A 51 -18.13 3.66 -26.31
C TYR A 51 -18.78 3.74 -27.69
N TRP A 52 -19.08 4.96 -28.11
CA TRP A 52 -19.39 5.34 -29.49
C TRP A 52 -18.10 5.74 -30.21
N HIS A 53 -18.00 5.44 -31.49
CA HIS A 53 -16.91 5.87 -32.36
C HIS A 53 -17.34 7.04 -33.25
N TYR A 54 -16.70 8.19 -33.08
CA TYR A 54 -17.05 9.43 -33.78
C TYR A 54 -15.85 10.06 -34.50
N CYS A 55 -16.15 10.86 -35.51
CA CYS A 55 -15.17 11.72 -36.17
C CYS A 55 -14.94 12.99 -35.33
N LEU A 56 -13.89 13.76 -35.65
CA LEU A 56 -13.45 14.90 -34.84
C LEU A 56 -14.53 15.99 -34.67
N ALA A 57 -15.38 16.21 -35.68
CA ALA A 57 -16.51 17.13 -35.60
C ALA A 57 -17.59 16.64 -34.62
N HIS A 58 -18.05 15.39 -34.78
CA HIS A 58 -19.13 14.85 -33.96
C HIS A 58 -18.72 14.57 -32.51
N VAL A 59 -17.45 14.27 -32.24
CA VAL A 59 -16.97 14.16 -30.85
C VAL A 59 -17.12 15.50 -30.11
N ARG A 60 -16.84 16.62 -30.80
CA ARG A 60 -16.97 17.95 -30.19
C ARG A 60 -18.44 18.23 -29.87
N GLU A 61 -19.32 17.99 -30.83
CA GLU A 61 -20.76 18.17 -30.65
C GLU A 61 -21.32 17.26 -29.53
N TYR A 62 -20.87 16.00 -29.49
CA TYR A 62 -21.19 15.08 -28.39
C TYR A 62 -20.71 15.63 -27.05
N ASN A 63 -19.46 16.05 -26.94
CA ASN A 63 -18.90 16.57 -25.69
C ASN A 63 -19.59 17.86 -25.22
N HIS A 64 -20.07 18.71 -26.13
CA HIS A 64 -20.82 19.92 -25.78
C HIS A 64 -22.20 19.60 -25.19
N THR A 65 -22.84 18.53 -25.65
CA THR A 65 -24.18 18.12 -25.19
C THR A 65 -24.14 17.10 -24.05
N TYR A 66 -23.01 16.43 -23.84
CA TYR A 66 -22.87 15.35 -22.88
C TYR A 66 -22.81 15.87 -21.44
N ASN A 67 -23.78 15.47 -20.63
CA ASN A 67 -23.79 15.68 -19.18
C ASN A 67 -23.91 14.33 -18.46
N TYR A 68 -22.88 13.96 -17.68
CA TYR A 68 -22.87 12.72 -16.90
C TYR A 68 -23.96 12.71 -15.79
N PHE A 69 -24.33 13.87 -15.27
CA PHE A 69 -25.33 14.03 -14.19
C PHE A 69 -26.73 14.32 -14.71
N ALA A 70 -26.98 14.21 -16.02
CA ALA A 70 -28.32 14.38 -16.57
C ALA A 70 -29.32 13.40 -15.90
N GLY A 71 -30.39 13.93 -15.30
CA GLY A 71 -31.41 13.16 -14.59
C GLY A 71 -31.07 12.81 -13.13
N MET A 72 -29.95 13.29 -12.59
CA MET A 72 -29.63 13.20 -11.17
C MET A 72 -30.23 14.39 -10.41
N GLY A 73 -30.81 14.15 -9.22
CA GLY A 73 -31.27 15.24 -8.35
C GLY A 73 -30.11 16.01 -7.73
N ASP A 74 -30.33 17.28 -7.40
CA ASP A 74 -29.29 18.19 -6.90
C ASP A 74 -28.57 17.66 -5.65
N ASP A 75 -29.30 16.97 -4.77
CA ASP A 75 -28.73 16.35 -3.56
C ASP A 75 -27.66 15.30 -3.92
N ALA A 76 -27.94 14.46 -4.90
CA ALA A 76 -27.01 13.41 -5.35
C ALA A 76 -25.81 14.00 -6.09
N VAL A 77 -25.99 15.11 -6.83
CA VAL A 77 -24.88 15.86 -7.41
C VAL A 77 -23.99 16.46 -6.30
N SER A 78 -24.60 17.04 -5.26
CA SER A 78 -23.86 17.61 -4.12
C SER A 78 -23.08 16.55 -3.34
N ALA A 79 -23.65 15.35 -3.18
CA ALA A 79 -22.97 14.22 -2.55
C ALA A 79 -21.78 13.76 -3.38
N TYR A 80 -21.97 13.60 -4.69
CA TYR A 80 -20.87 13.24 -5.60
C TYR A 80 -19.74 14.26 -5.58
N GLN A 81 -20.06 15.57 -5.54
CA GLN A 81 -19.04 16.62 -5.41
C GLN A 81 -18.26 16.52 -4.10
N LYS A 82 -18.93 16.28 -2.97
CA LYS A 82 -18.29 16.08 -1.66
C LYS A 82 -17.36 14.87 -1.66
N ASP A 83 -17.79 13.76 -2.26
CA ASP A 83 -16.98 12.54 -2.36
C ASP A 83 -15.82 12.70 -3.34
N ALA A 84 -15.99 13.47 -4.43
CA ALA A 84 -14.93 13.74 -5.39
C ALA A 84 -13.77 14.52 -4.75
N LEU A 85 -14.04 15.39 -3.78
CA LEU A 85 -12.98 16.09 -3.02
C LEU A 85 -12.04 15.12 -2.29
N THR A 86 -12.56 13.99 -1.81
CA THR A 86 -11.77 12.96 -1.13
C THR A 86 -11.31 11.84 -2.07
N GLY A 87 -11.58 11.97 -3.38
CA GLY A 87 -11.27 10.97 -4.39
C GLY A 87 -12.06 9.67 -4.22
N HIS A 88 -13.32 9.77 -3.76
CA HIS A 88 -14.19 8.63 -3.43
C HIS A 88 -13.61 7.69 -2.37
N ARG A 89 -12.65 8.16 -1.56
CA ARG A 89 -12.12 7.41 -0.43
C ARG A 89 -12.97 7.66 0.81
N PRO A 90 -13.32 6.61 1.57
CA PRO A 90 -13.98 6.80 2.86
C PRO A 90 -13.05 7.60 3.76
N THR A 91 -13.53 8.75 4.25
CA THR A 91 -12.81 9.60 5.20
C THR A 91 -13.51 9.55 6.54
N TRP A 92 -12.73 9.48 7.61
CA TRP A 92 -13.23 9.59 8.98
C TRP A 92 -12.89 10.95 9.53
N ARG A 93 -13.82 11.57 10.26
CA ARG A 93 -13.52 12.79 11.01
C ARG A 93 -12.49 12.45 12.08
N MET A 94 -11.42 13.24 12.16
CA MET A 94 -10.41 13.10 13.21
C MET A 94 -11.10 13.22 14.58
N GLY A 95 -10.99 12.17 15.40
CA GLY A 95 -11.66 12.09 16.72
C GLY A 95 -13.00 11.32 16.75
N MET A 96 -13.49 10.78 15.63
CA MET A 96 -14.72 9.95 15.61
C MET A 96 -14.52 8.54 16.17
N ARG A 97 -13.27 8.07 16.25
CA ARG A 97 -12.94 6.96 17.15
C ARG A 97 -13.06 7.54 18.54
N THR A 98 -14.09 7.16 19.29
CA THR A 98 -14.16 7.36 20.74
C THR A 98 -12.79 6.97 21.27
N ALA A 99 -12.03 7.96 21.76
CA ALA A 99 -10.82 7.63 22.49
C ALA A 99 -11.26 6.66 23.59
N PRO A 100 -10.57 5.51 23.78
CA PRO A 100 -10.89 4.62 24.87
C PRO A 100 -11.01 5.45 26.15
N SER A 101 -12.00 5.12 26.98
CA SER A 101 -12.22 5.86 28.22
C SER A 101 -10.91 5.92 29.01
N ALA A 102 -10.74 6.91 29.87
CA ALA A 102 -9.52 7.01 30.70
C ALA A 102 -9.28 5.69 31.49
N GLU A 103 -10.33 4.95 31.80
CA GLU A 103 -10.28 3.61 32.43
C GLU A 103 -9.76 2.51 31.48
N GLU A 104 -10.16 2.51 30.20
CA GLU A 104 -9.63 1.58 29.19
C GLU A 104 -8.16 1.87 28.82
N ARG A 105 -7.72 3.13 28.98
CA ARG A 105 -6.30 3.52 28.88
C ARG A 105 -5.52 3.07 30.11
N ASN A 106 -6.03 3.32 31.31
CA ASN A 106 -5.38 2.90 32.56
C ASN A 106 -5.30 1.38 32.71
N THR A 107 -6.27 0.60 32.23
CA THR A 107 -6.18 -0.87 32.27
C THR A 107 -5.17 -1.44 31.27
N ARG A 108 -4.88 -0.72 30.18
CA ARG A 108 -3.79 -1.04 29.25
C ARG A 108 -2.43 -0.53 29.74
N GLU A 109 -2.40 0.61 30.42
CA GLU A 109 -1.20 1.20 31.05
C GLU A 109 -0.84 0.55 32.40
N ALA A 110 -1.78 -0.13 33.08
CA ALA A 110 -1.50 -0.95 34.27
C ALA A 110 -0.76 -2.27 33.94
N GLY A 111 -0.45 -2.50 32.66
CA GLY A 111 0.55 -3.48 32.22
C GLY A 111 1.94 -2.88 31.99
N LEU A 112 2.17 -1.62 32.37
CA LEU A 112 3.46 -0.94 32.22
C LEU A 112 4.13 -0.76 33.59
N GLY A 113 4.97 -1.74 33.90
CA GLY A 113 6.20 -1.49 34.62
C GLY A 113 6.32 -2.20 35.96
N LEU A 114 6.86 -3.43 35.91
CA LEU A 114 7.87 -3.86 36.89
C LEU A 114 9.01 -4.71 36.27
N ASP A 115 8.91 -5.20 35.03
CA ASP A 115 10.00 -5.96 34.39
C ASP A 115 10.35 -5.40 32.99
N GLY A 116 11.55 -4.81 32.88
CA GLY A 116 11.98 -3.92 31.80
C GLY A 116 12.26 -4.55 30.44
N THR A 117 11.25 -5.13 29.77
CA THR A 117 11.42 -5.67 28.40
C THR A 117 10.32 -5.33 27.40
N ARG A 118 9.42 -4.39 27.69
CA ARG A 118 8.37 -4.00 26.73
C ARG A 118 8.54 -2.56 26.25
N TRP A 119 9.21 -2.39 25.12
CA TRP A 119 9.18 -1.14 24.35
C TRP A 119 7.77 -0.92 23.79
N HIS A 120 7.16 0.21 24.13
CA HIS A 120 5.80 0.53 23.70
C HIS A 120 5.84 1.32 22.38
N ASP A 121 5.61 0.63 21.25
CA ASP A 121 5.50 1.28 19.94
C ASP A 121 4.06 1.82 19.72
N PRO A 122 3.86 3.15 19.60
CA PRO A 122 2.55 3.76 19.37
C PRO A 122 1.88 3.32 18.06
N PHE A 123 2.63 2.73 17.13
CA PHE A 123 2.12 2.18 15.87
C PHE A 123 1.90 0.66 15.90
N ARG A 124 2.18 -0.02 17.03
CA ARG A 124 2.04 -1.48 17.26
C ARG A 124 2.75 -2.39 16.23
N PHE A 125 3.75 -1.89 15.52
CA PHE A 125 4.46 -2.64 14.47
C PHE A 125 5.19 -3.88 15.03
N PHE A 126 5.73 -3.76 16.24
CA PHE A 126 6.47 -4.85 16.90
C PHE A 126 5.59 -5.96 17.48
N GLU A 127 4.32 -5.69 17.74
CA GLU A 127 3.38 -6.68 18.27
C GLU A 127 2.75 -7.51 17.14
N GLU A 128 2.50 -6.89 15.99
CA GLU A 128 1.97 -7.56 14.79
C GLU A 128 3.01 -8.48 14.13
N LEU A 129 4.31 -8.14 14.22
CA LEU A 129 5.40 -8.96 13.68
C LEU A 129 5.84 -10.11 14.60
N GLY A 130 5.09 -10.40 15.67
CA GLY A 130 5.37 -11.51 16.58
C GLY A 130 6.57 -11.29 17.51
N GLY A 131 6.94 -10.03 17.78
CA GLY A 131 8.04 -9.63 18.67
C GLY A 131 7.81 -9.89 20.16
N ALA A 132 6.99 -10.87 20.52
CA ALA A 132 7.05 -11.47 21.84
C ALA A 132 8.26 -12.40 21.87
N ALA A 133 9.42 -11.84 22.23
CA ALA A 133 10.51 -12.65 22.72
C ALA A 133 9.94 -13.53 23.83
N ARG A 134 9.77 -14.83 23.53
CA ARG A 134 9.51 -15.82 24.58
C ARG A 134 10.69 -15.70 25.52
N SER A 135 10.44 -15.13 26.70
CA SER A 135 11.33 -15.26 27.83
C SER A 135 11.35 -16.75 28.17
N THR A 136 12.27 -17.49 27.57
CA THR A 136 12.76 -18.72 28.18
C THR A 136 13.35 -18.28 29.51
N PRO A 137 12.95 -18.85 30.67
CA PRO A 137 13.60 -18.50 31.92
C PRO A 137 15.10 -18.74 31.76
N PRO A 138 15.98 -17.80 32.16
CA PRO A 138 17.41 -18.01 32.06
C PRO A 138 17.74 -19.25 32.88
N VAL A 139 18.21 -20.31 32.21
CA VAL A 139 18.82 -21.45 32.89
C VAL A 139 19.96 -20.86 33.70
N PRO A 140 20.05 -21.09 35.03
CA PRO A 140 21.10 -20.48 35.84
C PRO A 140 22.45 -20.89 35.24
N GLU A 141 23.19 -19.92 34.73
CA GLU A 141 24.53 -20.16 34.22
C GLU A 141 25.36 -20.67 35.40
N GLY A 142 25.74 -21.94 35.34
CA GLY A 142 26.53 -22.58 36.39
C GLY A 142 27.87 -21.84 36.57
N ARG A 143 28.43 -21.91 37.78
CA ARG A 143 29.75 -21.34 38.09
C ARG A 143 30.79 -21.79 37.06
N THR A 144 31.63 -20.88 36.60
CA THR A 144 32.74 -21.22 35.70
C THR A 144 33.83 -21.97 36.45
N ILE A 145 34.02 -23.26 36.17
CA ILE A 145 35.00 -24.12 36.86
C ILE A 145 36.38 -24.02 36.21
N ARG A 146 37.39 -23.67 37.01
CA ARG A 146 38.78 -23.57 36.57
C ARG A 146 39.45 -24.94 36.47
N ASN A 147 40.57 -25.03 35.74
CA ASN A 147 41.23 -26.32 35.47
C ASN A 147 41.69 -27.07 36.73
N ALA A 148 42.09 -26.35 37.78
CA ALA A 148 42.48 -26.97 39.07
C ALA A 148 41.26 -27.59 39.78
N GLU A 149 40.14 -26.87 39.81
CA GLU A 149 38.88 -27.34 40.41
C GLU A 149 38.33 -28.56 39.66
N ARG A 150 38.40 -28.57 38.32
CA ARG A 150 37.97 -29.74 37.51
C ARG A 150 38.74 -31.01 37.88
N LYS A 151 40.04 -30.89 38.15
CA LYS A 151 40.86 -32.03 38.61
C LYS A 151 40.47 -32.46 40.02
N ALA A 152 40.22 -31.51 40.92
CA ALA A 152 39.78 -31.81 42.28
C ALA A 152 38.43 -32.57 42.31
N PHE A 153 37.44 -32.11 41.54
CA PHE A 153 36.16 -32.81 41.42
C PHE A 153 36.30 -34.23 40.83
N GLY A 154 37.21 -34.41 39.86
CA GLY A 154 37.50 -35.74 39.30
C GLY A 154 38.13 -36.70 40.30
N VAL A 155 39.00 -36.21 41.20
CA VAL A 155 39.61 -37.03 42.27
C VAL A 155 38.59 -37.39 43.34
N LEU A 156 37.68 -36.47 43.67
CA LEU A 156 36.61 -36.67 44.66
C LEU A 156 35.39 -37.40 44.09
N ALA A 157 35.39 -37.73 42.80
CA ALA A 157 34.27 -38.34 42.07
C ALA A 157 32.94 -37.58 42.25
N LEU A 158 33.01 -36.25 42.29
CA LEU A 158 31.86 -35.35 42.44
C LEU A 158 31.47 -34.71 41.11
N GLU A 159 30.19 -34.40 40.95
CA GLU A 159 29.69 -33.67 39.78
C GLU A 159 30.12 -32.20 39.81
N PHE A 160 30.28 -31.59 38.63
CA PHE A 160 30.76 -30.22 38.48
C PHE A 160 29.81 -29.16 39.09
N SER A 161 28.51 -29.47 39.12
CA SER A 161 27.47 -28.67 39.78
C SER A 161 27.36 -28.92 41.29
N ALA A 162 28.22 -29.75 41.89
CA ALA A 162 28.11 -30.14 43.29
C ALA A 162 28.15 -28.94 44.24
N SER A 163 27.18 -28.88 45.15
CA SER A 163 27.02 -27.78 46.10
C SER A 163 27.93 -27.94 47.32
N ALA A 164 28.14 -26.88 48.09
CA ALA A 164 28.98 -26.92 49.30
C ALA A 164 28.48 -27.91 50.38
N ILE A 165 27.23 -28.37 50.28
CA ILE A 165 26.63 -29.35 51.20
C ILE A 165 27.08 -30.78 50.85
N GLU A 166 27.42 -31.03 49.58
CA GLU A 166 27.86 -32.34 49.07
C GLU A 166 29.38 -32.53 49.20
N ILE A 167 30.12 -31.45 49.46
CA ILE A 167 31.55 -31.44 49.73
C ILE A 167 31.71 -31.50 51.26
N LYS A 168 32.08 -32.67 51.79
CA LYS A 168 32.22 -32.91 53.25
C LYS A 168 33.67 -32.83 53.70
#